data_AF-A0A8D0L1D4-F1
#
_entry.id   AF-A0A8D0L1D4-F1
#
_cell.length_a   1.000
_cell.length_b   1.000
_cell.length_c   1.000
_cell.angle_alpha   90.00
_cell.angle_beta   90.00
_cell.angle_gamma   90.00
#
_symmetry.space_group_name_H-M   'P 1'
#
loop_
_entity.id
_entity.type
_entity.pdbx_description
1 polymer ?
#
loop_
_entity_poly.entity_id
_entity_poly.type
_entity_poly.pdbx_seq_one_letter_code
_entity_poly.pdbx_strand_id
1 'polypeptide(L)'
;TMVYQHTKPMISPVRMLERSIYSAKYIFVENLYRSGKMPEVDYVVLTEWFDWIVANIDVTLDLIVYLRTSPETCYERLKRRCREEEKVIPMEYLEAIHQLYEEWLIKQTLSKVPAPVIVIQADNDMQKMMEKYEENRDRILALCNMQHCL
;
A
#
# COMPACT_ATOMS: atom_id res chain seq x y z
N THR A 1 -8.66 13.35 -0.81
CA THR A 1 -8.18 12.31 -1.75
C THR A 1 -6.85 11.75 -1.26
N MET A 2 -6.33 10.68 -1.84
CA MET A 2 -4.99 10.18 -1.45
C MET A 2 -3.89 11.22 -1.72
N VAL A 3 -3.97 11.97 -2.82
CA VAL A 3 -3.06 13.10 -3.11
C VAL A 3 -3.07 14.13 -1.97
N TYR A 4 -4.26 14.51 -1.50
CA TYR A 4 -4.36 15.45 -0.37
C TYR A 4 -3.67 14.94 0.91
N GLN A 5 -3.69 13.63 1.18
CA GLN A 5 -3.00 13.08 2.35
C GLN A 5 -1.47 13.16 2.20
N HIS A 6 -0.96 13.01 0.98
CA HIS A 6 0.46 13.20 0.64
C HIS A 6 0.88 14.67 0.79
N THR A 7 0.04 15.61 0.36
CA THR A 7 0.41 17.04 0.32
C THR A 7 -0.01 17.85 1.55
N LYS A 8 -0.71 17.25 2.52
CA LYS A 8 -1.13 17.94 3.74
C LYS A 8 0.10 18.53 4.46
N PRO A 9 0.01 19.71 5.11
CA PRO A 9 1.12 20.21 5.91
C PRO A 9 1.50 19.23 7.03
N MET A 10 2.81 19.02 7.22
CA MET A 10 3.33 18.12 8.23
C MET A 10 3.33 18.80 9.61
N ILE A 11 2.68 18.18 10.60
CA ILE A 11 2.61 18.69 11.99
C ILE A 11 3.49 17.91 12.97
N SER A 12 4.08 16.80 12.53
CA SER A 12 4.89 15.88 13.32
C SER A 12 6.09 15.39 12.50
N PRO A 13 7.21 14.99 13.13
CA PRO A 13 8.41 14.55 12.40
C PRO A 13 8.18 13.38 11.44
N VAL A 14 7.19 12.53 11.76
CA VAL A 14 6.78 11.39 10.95
C VAL A 14 5.32 11.55 10.58
N ARG A 15 4.97 11.26 9.32
CA ARG A 15 3.60 11.12 8.86
C ARG A 15 3.36 9.69 8.39
N MET A 16 2.41 9.02 9.01
CA MET A 16 1.95 7.71 8.56
C MET A 16 0.75 7.86 7.64
N LEU A 17 0.76 7.14 6.52
CA LEU A 17 -0.34 7.10 5.56
C LEU A 17 -0.91 5.69 5.53
N GLU A 18 -2.23 5.56 5.71
CA GLU A 18 -2.91 4.31 5.39
C GLU A 18 -2.99 4.20 3.86
N ARG A 19 -2.14 3.34 3.29
CA ARG A 19 -1.94 3.20 1.83
C ARG A 19 -1.34 4.46 1.18
N SER A 20 -1.27 4.46 -0.14
CA SER A 20 -0.71 5.56 -0.93
C SER A 20 -1.32 5.62 -2.34
N ILE A 21 -1.07 6.73 -3.04
CA ILE A 21 -1.44 6.85 -4.47
C ILE A 21 -0.85 5.71 -5.31
N TYR A 22 0.33 5.22 -4.95
CA TYR A 22 1.00 4.11 -5.63
C TYR A 22 0.21 2.81 -5.48
N SER A 23 -0.25 2.51 -4.25
CA SER A 23 -1.10 1.33 -4.06
C SER A 23 -2.47 1.46 -4.73
N ALA A 24 -3.03 2.68 -4.85
CA ALA A 24 -4.25 2.88 -5.63
C ALA A 24 -4.04 2.50 -7.10
N LYS A 25 -2.93 2.94 -7.71
CA LYS A 25 -2.60 2.62 -9.10
C LYS A 25 -2.21 1.15 -9.29
N TYR A 26 -1.16 0.70 -8.60
CA TYR A 26 -0.55 -0.60 -8.86
C TYR A 26 -1.31 -1.79 -8.28
N ILE A 27 -2.22 -1.57 -7.33
CA ILE A 27 -3.02 -2.66 -6.77
C ILE A 27 -4.46 -2.56 -7.25
N PHE A 28 -5.17 -1.49 -6.93
CA PHE A 28 -6.62 -1.45 -7.15
C PHE A 28 -7.00 -1.16 -8.60
N VAL A 29 -6.39 -0.16 -9.23
CA VAL A 29 -6.61 0.15 -10.65
C VAL A 29 -6.11 -1.02 -11.53
N GLU A 30 -4.92 -1.55 -11.22
CA GLU A 30 -4.40 -2.73 -11.91
C GLU A 30 -5.30 -3.96 -11.77
N ASN A 31 -5.82 -4.24 -10.57
CA ASN A 31 -6.76 -5.34 -10.35
C ASN A 31 -8.07 -5.16 -11.14
N LEU A 32 -8.63 -3.94 -11.16
CA LEU A 32 -9.84 -3.66 -11.92
C LEU A 32 -9.62 -3.88 -13.42
N TYR A 33 -8.46 -3.48 -13.94
CA TYR A 33 -8.09 -3.69 -15.33
C TYR A 33 -7.88 -5.18 -15.65
N ARG A 34 -7.05 -5.90 -14.88
CA ARG A 34 -6.79 -7.33 -15.07
C ARG A 34 -8.03 -8.20 -14.93
N SER A 35 -8.98 -7.80 -14.09
CA SER A 35 -10.25 -8.52 -13.92
C SER A 35 -11.31 -8.18 -14.97
N GLY A 36 -10.99 -7.33 -15.96
CA GLY A 36 -11.92 -6.91 -17.02
C GLY A 36 -13.05 -6.01 -16.52
N LYS A 37 -12.94 -5.45 -15.30
CA LYS A 37 -13.94 -4.57 -14.69
C LYS A 37 -13.69 -3.09 -14.97
N MET A 38 -12.56 -2.76 -15.59
CA MET A 38 -12.21 -1.41 -16.03
C MET A 38 -11.96 -1.42 -17.54
N PRO A 39 -12.70 -0.59 -18.31
CA PRO A 39 -12.39 -0.35 -19.72
C PRO A 39 -10.96 0.13 -19.92
N GLU A 40 -10.35 -0.23 -21.05
CA GLU A 40 -8.99 0.19 -21.39
C GLU A 40 -8.84 1.72 -21.42
N VAL A 41 -9.83 2.44 -21.95
CA VAL A 41 -9.83 3.91 -21.98
C VAL A 41 -9.73 4.51 -20.57
N ASP A 42 -10.47 3.97 -19.60
CA ASP A 42 -10.44 4.44 -18.22
C ASP A 42 -9.09 4.14 -17.57
N TYR A 43 -8.53 2.96 -17.84
CA TYR A 43 -7.20 2.58 -17.36
C TYR A 43 -6.12 3.51 -17.89
N VAL A 44 -6.13 3.83 -19.18
CA VAL A 44 -5.17 4.75 -19.81
C VAL A 44 -5.29 6.14 -19.20
N VAL A 45 -6.50 6.70 -19.11
CA VAL A 45 -6.74 8.02 -18.52
C VAL A 45 -6.24 8.06 -17.07
N LEU A 46 -6.58 7.08 -16.24
CA LEU A 46 -6.10 7.02 -14.86
C LEU A 46 -4.58 6.86 -14.75
N THR A 47 -3.95 6.20 -15.72
CA THR A 47 -2.49 6.08 -15.81
C THR A 47 -1.85 7.43 -16.10
N GLU A 48 -2.33 8.14 -17.13
CA GLU A 48 -1.81 9.47 -17.48
C GLU A 48 -1.97 10.47 -16.31
N TRP A 49 -3.12 10.44 -15.63
CA TRP A 49 -3.35 11.26 -14.44
C TRP A 49 -2.39 10.90 -13.30
N PHE A 50 -2.16 9.60 -13.06
CA PHE A 50 -1.20 9.16 -12.05
C PHE A 50 0.22 9.62 -12.38
N ASP A 51 0.66 9.45 -13.62
CA ASP A 51 1.99 9.86 -14.08
C ASP A 51 2.17 11.37 -13.96
N TRP A 52 1.15 12.15 -14.32
CA TRP A 52 1.15 13.60 -14.14
C TRP A 52 1.27 14.00 -12.67
N ILE A 53 0.52 13.35 -11.77
CA ILE A 53 0.60 13.61 -10.32
C ILE A 53 2.00 13.33 -9.80
N VAL A 54 2.58 12.17 -10.11
CA VAL A 54 3.92 11.80 -9.64
C VAL A 54 4.99 12.73 -10.18
N ALA A 55 4.82 13.27 -11.39
CA ALA A 55 5.77 14.21 -11.99
C ALA A 55 5.65 15.65 -11.48
N ASN A 56 4.46 16.09 -11.03
CA ASN A 56 4.17 17.50 -10.76
C ASN A 56 3.81 17.82 -9.30
N ILE A 57 3.54 16.80 -8.47
CA ILE A 57 3.13 16.96 -7.08
C ILE A 57 4.09 16.18 -6.19
N ASP A 58 4.50 16.77 -5.07
CA ASP A 58 5.31 16.05 -4.09
C ASP A 58 4.47 14.99 -3.36
N VAL A 59 4.69 13.75 -3.78
CA VAL A 59 4.08 12.52 -3.28
C VAL A 59 5.16 11.50 -2.90
N THR A 60 6.32 12.02 -2.49
CA THR A 60 7.51 11.24 -2.12
C THR A 60 7.23 10.40 -0.89
N LEU A 61 7.82 9.20 -0.83
CA LEU A 61 7.76 8.30 0.31
C LEU A 61 9.18 7.97 0.77
N ASP A 62 9.43 8.05 2.07
CA ASP A 62 10.71 7.67 2.66
C ASP A 62 10.79 6.16 2.95
N LEU A 63 9.63 5.54 3.22
CA LEU A 63 9.53 4.15 3.65
C LEU A 63 8.14 3.58 3.32
N ILE A 64 8.10 2.32 2.90
CA ILE A 64 6.87 1.52 2.79
C ILE A 64 6.90 0.41 3.86
N VAL A 65 5.89 0.38 4.71
CA VAL A 65 5.66 -0.72 5.66
C VAL A 65 4.60 -1.65 5.06
N TYR A 66 5.02 -2.84 4.64
CA TYR A 66 4.13 -3.85 4.09
C TYR A 66 3.72 -4.85 5.17
N LEU A 67 2.48 -4.73 5.64
CA LEU A 67 1.84 -5.70 6.52
C LEU A 67 1.36 -6.92 5.70
N ARG A 68 2.24 -7.91 5.56
CA ARG A 68 2.01 -9.08 4.72
C ARG A 68 1.22 -10.14 5.49
N THR A 69 0.09 -10.58 4.94
CA THR A 69 -0.75 -11.64 5.52
C THR A 69 -1.29 -12.53 4.41
N SER A 70 -1.63 -13.77 4.74
CA SER A 70 -2.24 -14.69 3.79
C SER A 70 -3.67 -14.24 3.41
N PRO A 71 -4.16 -14.54 2.19
CA PRO A 71 -5.53 -14.26 1.79
C PRO A 71 -6.57 -14.86 2.75
N GLU A 72 -6.33 -16.07 3.25
CA GLU A 72 -7.22 -16.79 4.18
C GLU A 72 -7.33 -16.05 5.51
N THR A 73 -6.20 -15.62 6.08
CA THR A 73 -6.18 -14.83 7.31
C THR A 73 -6.87 -13.49 7.10
N CYS A 74 -6.67 -12.85 5.93
CA CYS A 74 -7.37 -11.62 5.56
C CYS A 74 -8.89 -11.84 5.49
N TYR A 75 -9.32 -12.94 4.88
CA TYR A 75 -10.74 -13.30 4.72
C TYR A 75 -11.42 -13.55 6.07
N GLU A 76 -10.78 -14.27 6.99
CA GLU A 76 -11.27 -14.47 8.35
C GLU A 76 -11.43 -13.16 9.11
N ARG A 77 -10.46 -12.24 8.98
CA ARG A 77 -10.51 -10.91 9.59
C ARG A 77 -11.65 -10.06 9.02
N LEU A 78 -11.86 -10.13 7.71
CA LEU A 78 -12.93 -9.44 7.01
C LEU A 78 -14.29 -9.95 7.49
N LYS A 79 -14.47 -11.27 7.60
CA LYS A 79 -15.68 -11.88 8.17
C LYS A 79 -15.93 -11.41 9.60
N ARG A 80 -14.90 -11.42 10.45
CA ARG A 80 -15.02 -10.96 11.85
C ARG A 80 -15.38 -9.47 11.96
N ARG A 81 -14.96 -8.65 11.00
CA ARG A 81 -15.25 -7.21 10.98
C ARG A 81 -16.72 -6.91 10.66
N CYS A 82 -17.43 -7.84 10.01
CA CYS A 82 -18.86 -7.79 9.75
C CYS A 82 -19.35 -6.48 9.09
N ARG A 83 -18.58 -5.91 8.15
CA ARG A 83 -19.07 -4.77 7.35
C ARG A 83 -20.01 -5.28 6.25
N GLU A 84 -21.16 -4.64 6.10
CA GLU A 84 -22.19 -5.07 5.14
C GLU A 84 -21.67 -5.07 3.70
N GLU A 85 -20.89 -4.04 3.34
CA GLU A 85 -20.27 -3.89 2.02
C GLU A 85 -19.19 -4.92 1.71
N GLU A 86 -18.70 -5.67 2.71
CA GLU A 86 -17.63 -6.65 2.56
C GLU A 86 -18.10 -8.10 2.52
N LYS A 87 -19.36 -8.37 2.87
CA LYS A 87 -19.91 -9.74 2.93
C LYS A 87 -19.85 -10.49 1.60
N VAL A 88 -19.74 -9.76 0.48
CA VAL A 88 -19.77 -10.30 -0.89
C VAL A 88 -18.36 -10.37 -1.50
N ILE A 89 -17.30 -10.06 -0.74
CA ILE A 89 -15.93 -10.12 -1.27
C ILE A 89 -15.51 -11.59 -1.43
N PRO A 90 -15.26 -12.07 -2.67
CA PRO A 90 -14.88 -13.46 -2.92
C PRO A 90 -13.40 -13.70 -2.56
N MET A 91 -13.03 -14.95 -2.28
CA MET A 91 -11.65 -15.30 -1.92
C MET A 91 -10.68 -14.97 -3.06
N GLU A 92 -11.10 -15.23 -4.30
CA GLU A 92 -10.35 -14.98 -5.53
C GLU A 92 -9.96 -13.51 -5.67
N TYR A 93 -10.78 -12.59 -5.16
CA TYR A 93 -10.43 -11.17 -5.13
C TYR A 93 -9.30 -10.89 -4.14
N LEU A 94 -9.33 -11.49 -2.95
CA LEU A 94 -8.26 -11.31 -1.96
C LEU A 94 -6.95 -11.94 -2.43
N GLU A 95 -7.00 -13.09 -3.09
CA GLU A 95 -5.86 -13.73 -3.73
C GLU A 95 -5.26 -12.85 -4.83
N ALA A 96 -6.08 -12.26 -5.70
CA ALA A 96 -5.61 -11.36 -6.74
C ALA A 96 -4.93 -10.11 -6.16
N ILE A 97 -5.51 -9.49 -5.13
CA ILE A 97 -4.92 -8.35 -4.44
C ILE A 97 -3.60 -8.75 -3.76
N HIS A 98 -3.55 -9.90 -3.10
CA HIS A 98 -2.33 -10.42 -2.49
C HIS A 98 -1.22 -10.60 -3.54
N GLN A 99 -1.52 -11.24 -4.67
CA GLN A 99 -0.52 -11.44 -5.74
C GLN A 99 0.00 -10.13 -6.30
N LEU A 100 -0.85 -9.11 -6.48
CA LEU A 100 -0.39 -7.79 -6.94
C LEU A 100 0.57 -7.12 -5.94
N TYR A 101 0.32 -7.25 -4.63
CA TYR A 101 1.27 -6.78 -3.62
C TYR A 101 2.57 -7.58 -3.63
N GLU A 102 2.53 -8.90 -3.83
CA GLU A 102 3.73 -9.74 -3.96
C GLU A 102 4.54 -9.38 -5.22
N GLU A 103 3.88 -9.18 -6.36
CA GLU A 103 4.52 -8.76 -7.61
C GLU A 103 5.15 -7.37 -7.50
N TRP A 104 4.51 -6.46 -6.77
CA TRP A 104 5.01 -5.09 -6.62
C TRP A 104 6.10 -4.96 -5.55
N LEU A 105 5.82 -5.37 -4.31
CA LEU A 105 6.65 -5.05 -3.16
C LEU A 105 7.72 -6.11 -2.86
N ILE A 106 7.54 -7.36 -3.31
CA ILE A 106 8.46 -8.47 -3.04
C ILE A 106 9.28 -8.80 -4.29
N LYS A 107 8.60 -9.19 -5.38
CA LYS A 107 9.25 -9.60 -6.64
C LYS A 107 9.74 -8.41 -7.46
N GLN A 108 9.13 -7.23 -7.26
CA GLN A 108 9.42 -5.99 -7.99
C GLN A 108 9.30 -6.16 -9.51
N THR A 109 8.37 -7.01 -9.95
CA THR A 109 8.10 -7.31 -11.36
C THR A 109 6.96 -6.48 -11.93
N LEU A 110 6.11 -5.88 -11.08
CA LEU A 110 4.95 -5.11 -11.54
C LEU A 110 5.32 -3.68 -11.95
N SER A 111 6.05 -2.97 -11.08
CA SER A 111 6.38 -1.56 -11.25
C SER A 111 7.51 -1.18 -10.29
N LYS A 112 8.19 -0.06 -10.55
CA LYS A 112 9.24 0.46 -9.68
C LYS A 112 8.67 0.77 -8.29
N VAL A 113 9.35 0.31 -7.25
CA VAL A 113 9.01 0.66 -5.87
C VAL A 113 9.61 2.03 -5.53
N PRO A 114 8.82 3.00 -5.05
CA PRO A 114 9.29 4.38 -4.87
C PRO A 114 10.15 4.59 -3.62
N ALA A 115 10.17 3.63 -2.68
CA ALA A 115 10.88 3.73 -1.41
C ALA A 115 11.32 2.33 -0.90
N PRO A 116 12.26 2.25 0.05
CA PRO A 116 12.58 1.00 0.73
C PRO A 116 11.33 0.34 1.37
N VAL A 117 11.29 -0.99 1.37
CA VAL A 117 10.16 -1.76 1.92
C VAL A 117 10.61 -2.51 3.17
N ILE A 118 9.85 -2.37 4.25
CA ILE A 118 9.92 -3.26 5.43
C ILE A 118 8.70 -4.17 5.40
N VAL A 119 8.96 -5.47 5.39
CA VAL A 119 7.90 -6.50 5.39
C VAL A 119 7.69 -6.99 6.82
N ILE A 120 6.47 -6.83 7.33
CA ILE A 120 6.07 -7.32 8.65
C ILE A 120 5.02 -8.40 8.45
N GLN A 121 5.34 -9.62 8.91
CA GLN A 121 4.42 -10.76 8.85
C GLN A 121 3.25 -10.53 9.81
N ALA A 122 2.07 -10.30 9.25
CA ALA A 122 0.90 -9.80 9.93
C ALA A 122 -0.15 -10.89 10.22
N ASP A 123 0.16 -12.18 10.09
CA ASP A 123 -0.78 -13.28 10.41
C ASP A 123 -0.98 -13.52 11.92
N ASN A 124 -0.22 -12.81 12.77
CA ASN A 124 -0.22 -13.03 14.21
C ASN A 124 -1.30 -12.18 14.93
N ASP A 125 -1.53 -12.47 16.21
CA ASP A 125 -2.41 -11.68 17.07
C ASP A 125 -1.84 -10.30 17.41
N MET A 126 -2.64 -9.48 18.08
CA MET A 126 -2.27 -8.10 18.42
C MET A 126 -1.04 -8.01 19.33
N GLN A 127 -0.87 -8.94 20.27
CA GLN A 127 0.27 -8.93 21.19
C GLN A 127 1.57 -9.13 20.42
N LYS A 128 1.62 -10.17 19.59
CA LYS A 128 2.79 -10.46 18.77
C LYS A 128 3.02 -9.42 17.67
N MET A 129 1.97 -8.76 17.20
CA MET A 129 2.12 -7.61 16.30
C MET A 129 2.76 -6.40 16.99
N MET A 130 2.48 -6.16 18.28
CA MET A 130 3.16 -5.11 19.04
C MET A 130 4.64 -5.42 19.22
N GLU A 131 5.00 -6.67 19.51
CA GLU A 131 6.41 -7.10 19.59
C GLU A 131 7.14 -6.82 18.27
N LYS A 132 6.56 -7.21 17.13
CA LYS A 132 7.14 -6.93 15.81
C LYS A 132 7.24 -5.44 15.49
N TYR A 133 6.28 -4.65 15.95
CA TYR A 133 6.37 -3.20 15.83
C TYR A 133 7.55 -2.66 16.63
N GLU A 134 7.71 -3.07 17.89
CA GLU A 134 8.83 -2.64 18.73
C GLU A 134 10.19 -3.04 18.15
N GLU A 135 10.32 -4.26 17.63
CA GLU A 135 11.53 -4.74 16.92
C GLU A 135 11.89 -3.87 15.69
N ASN A 136 10.90 -3.26 15.05
CA ASN A 136 11.08 -2.44 13.86
C ASN A 136 10.92 -0.94 14.12
N ARG A 137 10.65 -0.54 15.37
CA ARG A 137 10.24 0.82 15.74
C ARG A 137 11.24 1.86 15.28
N ASP A 138 12.52 1.61 15.54
CA ASP A 138 13.59 2.54 15.16
C ASP A 138 13.72 2.67 13.65
N ARG A 139 13.45 1.61 12.87
CA ARG A 139 13.48 1.68 11.40
C ARG A 139 12.25 2.39 10.84
N ILE A 140 11.08 2.19 11.45
CA ILE A 140 9.81 2.82 11.04
C ILE A 140 9.82 4.31 11.35
N LEU A 141 10.38 4.68 12.51
CA LEU A 141 10.43 6.05 13.01
C LEU A 141 11.76 6.74 12.71
N ALA A 142 12.74 6.04 12.13
CA ALA A 142 14.00 6.64 11.72
C ALA A 142 13.70 7.80 10.77
N LEU A 143 14.05 9.00 11.22
CA LEU A 143 14.24 10.13 10.34
C LEU A 143 15.44 9.74 9.47
N CYS A 144 15.22 9.55 8.17
CA CYS A 144 16.33 9.40 7.24
C CYS A 144 17.28 10.58 7.51
N ASN A 145 18.54 10.30 7.87
CA ASN A 145 19.52 11.35 8.15
C ASN A 145 19.58 12.29 6.94
N MET A 146 19.04 13.50 7.11
CA MET A 146 19.17 14.64 6.21
C MET A 146 20.63 15.12 6.19
N GLN A 147 21.55 14.29 5.70
CA GLN A 147 22.99 14.62 5.64
C GLN A 147 23.65 14.40 4.27
N HIS A 148 22.89 14.12 3.22
CA HIS A 148 23.41 14.16 1.85
C HIS A 148 22.45 14.89 0.91
N CYS A 149 22.36 16.21 1.06
CA CYS A 149 22.01 17.14 -0.02
C CYS A 149 22.35 18.57 0.41
N LEU A 150 23.65 18.89 0.40
CA LEU A 150 24.23 20.19 0.06
C LEU A 150 25.65 19.95 -0.45
#